data_AF-A0ABD7U6G3-F1
#
_entry.id   AF-A0ABD7U6G3-F1
#
_cell.length_a   1.000
_cell.length_b   1.000
_cell.length_c   1.000
_cell.angle_alpha   90.00
_cell.angle_beta   90.00
_cell.angle_gamma   90.00
#
_symmetry.space_group_name_H-M   'P 1'
#
loop_
_entity.id
_entity.type
_entity.pdbx_description
1 polymer ?
#
loop_
_entity_poly.entity_id
_entity_poly.type
_entity_poly.pdbx_seq_one_letter_code
_entity_poly.pdbx_strand_id
1 'polypeptide(L)'
;MDEKFVTLDTLKSLTEKGFSCYHFPTQSVAQKWLRETKNLHISIIRNACGYGYDICKADNGTFIAAGIFDGPNDGGQWDTYEEALEAGIQKALKIMEV
;
A
#
# COMPACT_ATOMS: atom_id res chain seq x y z
N MET A 1 5.90 0.00 23.58
CA MET A 1 5.74 1.27 22.87
C MET A 1 4.69 1.00 21.82
N ASP A 2 3.52 1.63 21.92
CA ASP A 2 2.43 1.38 20.98
C ASP A 2 2.65 2.20 19.72
N GLU A 3 3.08 1.56 18.64
CA GLU A 3 3.22 2.18 17.33
C GLU A 3 1.83 2.24 16.65
N LYS A 4 1.42 3.44 16.25
CA LYS A 4 0.14 3.67 15.57
C LYS A 4 0.40 4.37 14.24
N PHE A 5 -0.19 3.84 13.17
CA PHE A 5 -0.25 4.52 11.88
C PHE A 5 -1.26 5.66 11.95
N VAL A 6 -0.85 6.83 11.44
CA VAL A 6 -1.68 8.05 11.44
C VAL A 6 -1.69 8.66 10.03
N THR A 7 -2.76 9.37 9.68
CA THR A 7 -2.85 10.11 8.41
C THR A 7 -1.89 11.30 8.40
N LEU A 8 -1.59 11.85 7.22
CA LEU A 8 -0.73 13.03 7.10
C LEU A 8 -1.28 14.26 7.84
N ASP A 9 -2.60 14.44 7.87
CA ASP A 9 -3.19 15.55 8.61
C ASP A 9 -3.09 15.35 10.11
N THR A 10 -3.22 14.10 10.57
CA THR A 10 -2.95 13.77 11.97
C THR A 10 -1.48 13.99 12.29
N LEU A 11 -0.55 13.63 11.39
CA LEU A 11 0.87 13.88 11.57
C LEU A 11 1.15 15.38 11.72
N LYS A 12 0.60 16.23 10.84
CA LYS A 12 0.74 17.71 10.95
C LYS A 12 0.24 18.21 12.31
N SER A 13 -0.96 17.78 12.73
CA SER A 13 -1.51 18.16 14.04
C SER A 13 -0.65 17.68 15.21
N LEU A 14 -0.03 16.50 15.10
CA LEU A 14 0.89 15.98 16.13
C LEU A 14 2.18 16.79 16.15
N THR A 15 2.73 17.17 15.00
CA THR A 15 3.91 18.03 14.93
C THR A 15 3.65 19.39 15.58
N GLU A 16 2.49 19.99 15.34
CA GLU A 16 2.05 21.24 16.02
C GLU A 16 1.94 21.08 17.54
N LYS A 17 1.59 19.88 18.01
CA LYS A 17 1.51 19.53 19.43
C LYS A 17 2.86 19.15 20.05
N GLY A 18 3.96 19.29 19.32
CA GLY A 18 5.32 19.06 19.81
C GLY A 18 5.82 17.62 19.66
N PHE A 19 5.13 16.76 18.90
CA PHE A 19 5.67 15.45 18.53
C PHE A 19 6.72 15.63 17.41
N SER A 20 7.99 15.39 17.74
CA SER A 20 9.12 15.60 16.81
C SER A 20 9.67 14.32 16.18
N CYS A 21 9.21 13.14 16.60
CA CYS A 21 9.71 11.85 16.14
C CYS A 21 8.63 11.11 15.36
N TYR A 22 8.83 10.94 14.06
CA TYR A 22 8.01 10.10 13.21
C TYR A 22 8.91 9.33 12.26
N HIS A 23 8.46 8.13 11.88
CA HIS A 23 9.17 7.28 10.94
C HIS A 23 8.22 6.89 9.83
N PHE A 24 8.70 6.93 8.59
CA PHE A 24 7.98 6.32 7.50
C PHE A 24 8.23 4.81 7.55
N PRO A 25 7.19 3.97 7.57
CA PRO A 25 7.37 2.53 7.57
C PRO A 25 8.07 2.09 6.28
N THR A 26 8.87 1.04 6.37
CA THR A 26 9.28 0.33 5.15
C THR A 26 8.05 -0.29 4.48
N GLN A 27 8.14 -0.56 3.18
CA GLN A 27 7.04 -1.20 2.44
C GLN A 27 6.61 -2.53 3.09
N SER A 28 7.56 -3.30 3.62
CA SER A 28 7.28 -4.56 4.33
C SER A 28 6.44 -4.37 5.60
N VAL A 29 6.71 -3.31 6.37
CA VAL A 29 5.95 -2.96 7.58
C VAL A 29 4.54 -2.50 7.20
N ALA A 30 4.42 -1.64 6.18
CA ALA A 30 3.12 -1.19 5.68
C ALA A 30 2.27 -2.35 5.13
N GLN A 31 2.87 -3.24 4.33
CA GLN A 31 2.19 -4.42 3.79
C GLN A 31 1.74 -5.40 4.89
N LYS A 32 2.56 -5.59 5.93
CA LYS A 32 2.19 -6.40 7.10
C LYS A 32 0.98 -5.79 7.81
N TRP A 33 0.99 -4.48 8.07
CA TRP A 33 -0.12 -3.80 8.72
C TRP A 33 -1.43 -3.89 7.93
N LEU A 34 -1.38 -3.67 6.61
CA LEU A 34 -2.54 -3.84 5.73
C LEU A 34 -3.15 -5.25 5.85
N ARG A 35 -2.30 -6.28 5.85
CA ARG A 35 -2.75 -7.67 5.97
C ARG A 35 -3.32 -7.98 7.35
N GLU A 36 -2.61 -7.64 8.42
CA GLU A 36 -2.96 -8.08 9.78
C GLU A 36 -4.04 -7.22 10.45
N THR A 37 -4.09 -5.92 10.14
CA THR A 37 -5.02 -4.98 10.78
C THR A 37 -6.22 -4.66 9.89
N LYS A 38 -6.04 -4.66 8.56
CA LYS A 38 -7.07 -4.26 7.60
C LYS A 38 -7.59 -5.41 6.76
N ASN A 39 -7.01 -6.60 6.94
CA ASN A 39 -7.34 -7.79 6.18
C ASN A 39 -7.21 -7.61 4.66
N LEU A 40 -6.34 -6.68 4.25
CA LEU A 40 -6.04 -6.34 2.85
C LEU A 40 -4.70 -6.95 2.47
N HIS A 41 -4.72 -7.87 1.51
CA HIS A 41 -3.53 -8.49 0.96
C HIS A 41 -3.20 -7.90 -0.40
N ILE A 42 -1.93 -7.51 -0.59
CA ILE A 42 -1.38 -7.08 -1.87
C ILE A 42 -0.48 -8.21 -2.37
N SER A 43 -0.86 -8.82 -3.49
CA SER A 43 -0.04 -9.79 -4.21
C SER A 43 0.65 -9.09 -5.38
N ILE A 44 1.94 -9.39 -5.60
CA ILE A 44 2.68 -8.89 -6.76
C ILE A 44 2.69 -9.98 -7.82
N ILE A 45 2.35 -9.58 -9.05
CA ILE A 45 2.36 -10.43 -10.23
C ILE A 45 3.52 -10.03 -11.13
N ARG A 46 4.07 -11.00 -11.87
CA ARG A 46 5.15 -10.79 -12.83
C ARG A 46 4.73 -11.33 -14.19
N ASN A 47 4.98 -10.58 -15.25
CA ASN A 47 4.86 -11.04 -16.62
C ASN A 47 6.05 -10.58 -17.48
N ALA A 48 5.95 -10.82 -18.79
CA ALA A 48 6.97 -10.45 -19.77
C ALA A 48 7.19 -8.92 -19.88
N CYS A 49 6.20 -8.12 -19.49
CA CYS A 49 6.21 -6.67 -19.58
C CYS A 49 6.63 -5.99 -18.27
N GLY A 50 6.63 -6.68 -17.13
CA GLY A 50 7.05 -6.11 -15.85
C GLY A 50 6.33 -6.73 -14.66
N TYR A 51 6.12 -5.91 -13.63
CA TYR A 51 5.39 -6.24 -12.42
C TYR A 51 4.06 -5.50 -12.36
N GLY A 52 3.06 -6.13 -11.76
CA GLY A 52 1.76 -5.54 -11.41
C GLY A 52 1.36 -5.96 -10.00
N TYR A 53 0.17 -5.56 -9.56
CA TYR A 53 -0.36 -5.97 -8.26
C TYR A 53 -1.85 -6.31 -8.32
N ASP A 54 -2.28 -7.18 -7.40
CA ASP A 54 -3.67 -7.46 -7.08
C ASP A 54 -3.91 -7.18 -5.60
N ILE A 55 -5.08 -6.63 -5.27
CA ILE A 55 -5.54 -6.37 -3.90
C ILE A 55 -6.74 -7.26 -3.61
N CYS A 56 -6.64 -8.06 -2.55
CA CYS A 56 -7.69 -8.96 -2.09
C CYS A 56 -8.04 -8.66 -0.64
N LYS A 57 -9.31 -8.84 -0.26
CA LYS A 57 -9.73 -8.78 1.15
C LYS A 57 -10.29 -10.11 1.60
N ALA A 58 -9.63 -10.71 2.59
CA ALA A 58 -9.83 -12.12 2.90
C ALA A 58 -11.16 -12.44 3.60
N ASP A 59 -11.88 -11.44 4.13
CA ASP A 59 -13.14 -11.63 4.86
C ASP A 59 -14.40 -11.61 3.98
N ASN A 60 -14.30 -11.27 2.69
CA ASN A 60 -15.49 -11.18 1.83
C ASN A 60 -15.27 -11.67 0.37
N GLY A 61 -14.35 -12.61 0.19
CA GLY A 61 -14.26 -13.46 -1.00
C GLY A 61 -13.94 -12.79 -2.34
N THR A 62 -13.48 -11.54 -2.38
CA THR A 62 -13.41 -10.79 -3.65
C THR A 62 -12.06 -10.09 -3.83
N PHE A 63 -11.52 -10.28 -5.02
CA PHE A 63 -10.63 -9.34 -5.70
C PHE A 63 -11.20 -7.91 -5.58
N ILE A 64 -10.42 -6.97 -5.06
CA ILE A 64 -10.84 -5.57 -4.90
C ILE A 64 -10.40 -4.72 -6.08
N ALA A 65 -9.14 -4.83 -6.44
CA ALA A 65 -8.52 -4.01 -7.46
C ALA A 65 -7.26 -4.68 -7.99
N ALA A 66 -6.90 -4.37 -9.24
CA ALA A 66 -5.60 -4.68 -9.80
C ALA A 66 -5.01 -3.45 -10.45
N GLY A 67 -3.68 -3.42 -10.53
CA GLY A 67 -2.92 -2.48 -11.34
C GLY A 67 -2.22 -3.16 -12.54
N ILE A 68 -2.81 -4.19 -13.16
CA ILE A 68 -2.13 -4.97 -14.22
C ILE A 68 -1.76 -4.12 -15.45
N PHE A 69 -2.47 -3.01 -15.67
CA PHE A 69 -2.28 -2.10 -16.82
C PHE A 69 -2.12 -0.62 -16.40
N ASP A 70 -1.87 -0.36 -15.12
CA ASP A 70 -1.77 0.99 -14.56
C ASP A 70 -0.31 1.46 -14.43
N GLY A 71 0.65 0.60 -14.75
CA GLY A 71 2.07 0.89 -14.64
C GLY A 71 2.59 1.79 -15.76
N PRO A 72 3.71 2.50 -15.54
CA PRO A 72 4.19 3.56 -16.42
C PRO A 72 4.91 3.06 -17.68
N ASN A 73 5.27 1.78 -17.76
CA ASN A 73 5.99 1.26 -18.93
C ASN A 73 5.06 0.92 -20.10
N ASP A 74 5.63 0.64 -21.27
CA ASP A 74 4.88 0.41 -22.51
C ASP A 74 3.90 -0.78 -22.44
N GLY A 75 4.08 -1.69 -21.48
CA GLY A 75 3.18 -2.81 -21.23
C GLY A 75 2.15 -2.57 -20.12
N GLY A 76 2.06 -1.35 -19.59
CA GLY A 76 1.15 -1.00 -18.48
C GLY A 76 1.60 -1.57 -17.13
N GLN A 77 2.89 -1.84 -16.95
CA GLN A 77 3.47 -2.47 -15.76
C GLN A 77 4.55 -1.57 -15.12
N TRP A 78 5.04 -1.97 -13.95
CA TRP A 78 6.23 -1.39 -13.33
C TRP A 78 7.47 -2.23 -13.63
N ASP A 79 8.63 -1.58 -13.72
CA ASP A 79 9.87 -2.27 -14.07
C ASP A 79 10.45 -3.04 -12.88
N THR A 80 10.13 -2.61 -11.65
CA THR A 80 10.60 -3.24 -10.41
C THR A 80 9.47 -3.76 -9.53
N TYR A 81 9.81 -4.71 -8.66
CA TYR A 81 8.89 -5.25 -7.66
C TYR A 81 8.49 -4.16 -6.65
N GLU A 82 9.45 -3.36 -6.20
CA GLU A 82 9.26 -2.31 -5.20
C GLU A 82 8.33 -1.19 -5.69
N GLU A 83 8.39 -0.84 -6.97
CA GLU A 83 7.48 0.14 -7.57
C GLU A 83 6.04 -0.39 -7.66
N ALA A 84 5.85 -1.63 -8.10
CA ALA A 84 4.53 -2.27 -8.12
C ALA A 84 3.96 -2.40 -6.70
N LEU A 85 4.80 -2.75 -5.72
CA LEU A 85 4.40 -2.85 -4.31
C LEU A 85 4.01 -1.49 -3.73
N GLU A 86 4.79 -0.44 -4.03
CA GLU A 86 4.45 0.93 -3.61
C GLU A 86 3.09 1.36 -4.15
N ALA A 87 2.87 1.16 -5.46
CA ALA A 87 1.62 1.48 -6.12
C ALA A 87 0.43 0.72 -5.50
N GLY A 88 0.62 -0.58 -5.23
CA GLY A 88 -0.37 -1.40 -4.53
C GLY A 88 -0.68 -0.92 -3.12
N ILE A 89 0.33 -0.52 -2.34
CA ILE A 89 0.15 0.05 -0.99
C ILE A 89 -0.65 1.35 -1.07
N GLN A 90 -0.28 2.26 -1.96
CA GLN A 90 -0.99 3.54 -2.14
C GLN A 90 -2.44 3.33 -2.57
N LYS A 91 -2.71 2.37 -3.47
CA LYS A 91 -4.06 2.02 -3.88
C LYS A 91 -4.87 1.42 -2.72
N ALA A 92 -4.28 0.52 -1.94
CA ALA A 92 -4.90 -0.07 -0.76
C ALA A 92 -5.30 0.98 0.28
N LEU A 93 -4.41 1.95 0.54
CA LEU A 93 -4.71 3.07 1.45
C LEU A 93 -5.88 3.92 0.95
N LYS A 94 -5.94 4.25 -0.35
CA LYS A 94 -7.06 4.99 -0.93
C LYS A 94 -8.40 4.25 -0.82
N ILE A 95 -8.39 2.92 -0.96
CA ILE A 95 -9.60 2.08 -0.80
C ILE A 95 -10.13 2.15 0.65
N MET A 96 -9.27 2.42 1.62
CA MET A 96 -9.64 2.53 3.03
C MET A 96 -10.18 3.90 3.44
N GLU A 97 -9.99 4.94 2.62
CA GLU A 97 -10.47 6.30 2.91
C GLU A 97 -11.97 6.51 2.60
N VAL A 98 -12.74 5.41 2.49
CA VAL A 98 -14.19 5.39 2.23
C VAL A 98 -14.98 5.26 3.53
#